data_AF-A0A8E4RD33-F1
#
_entry.id   AF-A0A8E4RD33-F1
#
_cell.length_a   1.000
_cell.length_b   1.000
_cell.length_c   1.000
_cell.angle_alpha   90.00
_cell.angle_beta   90.00
_cell.angle_gamma   90.00
#
_symmetry.space_group_name_H-M   'P 1'
#
loop_
_entity.id
_entity.type
_entity.pdbx_description
1 polymer ?
#
loop_
_entity_poly.entity_id
_entity_poly.type
_entity_poly.pdbx_seq_one_letter_code
_entity_poly.pdbx_strand_id
1 'polypeptide(L)'
;MARLLGVSTSGYYKRVKRSDTTELTNREQRKADLTVKVVAHHRDSGGTYGSPRITADLRAAGEQVSEKTVAKIMAEIGLVGISPRTFKVLTAWSSRFR
;
A
#
# COMPACT_ATOMS: atom_id res chain seq x y z
N MET A 1 -33.28 13.86 -4.11
CA MET A 1 -32.26 12.80 -3.90
C MET A 1 -31.98 12.45 -2.45
N ALA A 2 -31.64 13.40 -1.55
CA ALA A 2 -31.31 13.07 -0.15
C ALA A 2 -32.44 12.30 0.60
N ARG A 3 -33.70 12.74 0.46
CA ARG A 3 -34.88 12.03 1.01
C ARG A 3 -35.09 10.63 0.43
N LEU A 4 -34.77 10.42 -0.85
CA LEU A 4 -34.91 9.12 -1.53
C LEU A 4 -33.86 8.11 -1.05
N LEU A 5 -32.68 8.59 -0.65
CA LEU A 5 -31.56 7.78 -0.21
C LEU A 5 -31.47 7.63 1.31
N GLY A 6 -32.44 8.14 2.07
CA GLY A 6 -32.46 8.06 3.54
C GLY A 6 -31.32 8.80 4.25
N VAL A 7 -30.64 9.73 3.57
CA VAL A 7 -29.51 10.49 4.12
C VAL A 7 -29.88 11.95 4.39
N SER A 8 -29.17 12.57 5.34
CA SER A 8 -29.33 14.00 5.60
C SER A 8 -28.99 14.81 4.35
N THR A 9 -29.74 15.89 4.12
CA THR A 9 -29.52 16.82 2.99
C THR A 9 -28.11 17.40 3.01
N SER A 10 -27.58 17.75 4.18
CA SER A 10 -26.22 18.25 4.34
C SER A 10 -25.16 17.19 4.02
N GLY A 11 -25.39 15.92 4.38
CA GLY A 11 -24.52 14.80 4.03
C GLY A 11 -24.53 14.51 2.53
N TYR A 12 -25.71 14.55 1.91
CA TYR A 12 -25.87 14.36 0.47
C TYR A 12 -25.09 15.40 -0.33
N TYR A 13 -25.30 16.70 -0.05
CA TYR A 13 -24.59 17.76 -0.78
C TYR A 13 -23.09 17.81 -0.46
N LYS A 14 -22.65 17.44 0.76
CA LYS A 14 -21.22 17.28 1.06
C LYS A 14 -20.55 16.19 0.23
N ARG A 15 -21.26 15.09 -0.05
CA ARG A 15 -20.77 13.99 -0.89
C ARG A 15 -20.75 14.41 -2.36
N VAL A 16 -21.85 15.00 -2.84
CA VAL A 16 -21.96 15.52 -4.22
C VAL A 16 -20.89 16.58 -4.49
N LYS A 17 -20.70 17.53 -3.57
CA LYS A 17 -19.67 18.56 -3.69
C LYS A 17 -18.25 17.97 -3.72
N ARG A 18 -17.99 16.85 -3.03
CA ARG A 18 -16.70 16.13 -3.10
C ARG A 18 -16.51 15.35 -4.39
N SER A 19 -17.59 14.81 -4.97
CA SER A 19 -17.52 14.11 -6.26
C SER A 19 -17.43 15.06 -7.45
N ASP A 20 -17.96 16.28 -7.31
CA ASP A 20 -17.98 17.29 -8.38
C ASP A 20 -16.73 18.18 -8.39
N THR A 21 -15.97 18.25 -7.29
CA THR A 21 -14.68 18.94 -7.27
C THR A 21 -13.66 18.19 -8.12
N THR A 22 -13.24 18.83 -9.22
CA THR A 22 -12.11 18.43 -10.08
C THR A 22 -10.75 18.62 -9.39
N GLU A 23 -10.71 19.34 -8.26
CA GLU A 23 -9.50 19.57 -7.48
C GLU A 23 -9.15 18.34 -6.63
N LEU A 24 -7.96 17.79 -6.87
CA LEU A 24 -7.40 16.73 -6.03
C LEU A 24 -7.32 17.23 -4.59
N THR A 25 -8.00 16.52 -3.69
CA THR A 25 -7.93 16.77 -2.26
C THR A 25 -6.46 16.71 -1.81
N ASN A 26 -6.04 17.47 -0.80
CA ASN A 26 -4.68 17.37 -0.21
C ASN A 26 -4.24 15.92 0.09
N ARG A 27 -5.20 15.05 0.40
CA ARG A 27 -4.97 13.62 0.63
C ARG A 27 -4.64 12.83 -0.65
N GLU A 28 -5.27 13.18 -1.76
CA GLU A 28 -5.05 12.55 -3.07
C GLU A 28 -3.72 12.99 -3.67
N GLN A 29 -3.36 14.28 -3.51
CA GLN A 29 -2.02 14.79 -3.86
C GLN A 29 -0.93 14.05 -3.07
N ARG A 30 -1.05 13.97 -1.74
CA ARG A 30 -0.11 13.19 -0.92
C ARG A 30 -0.02 11.73 -1.33
N LYS A 31 -1.14 11.12 -1.74
CA LYS A 31 -1.15 9.74 -2.24
C LYS A 31 -0.37 9.63 -3.56
N ALA A 32 -0.57 10.56 -4.49
CA ALA A 32 0.17 10.59 -5.75
C ALA A 32 1.68 10.77 -5.52
N ASP A 33 2.07 11.68 -4.61
CA ASP A 33 3.48 11.90 -4.26
C ASP A 33 4.11 10.63 -3.65
N LEU A 34 3.39 9.98 -2.73
CA LEU A 34 3.83 8.71 -2.14
C LEU A 34 3.94 7.60 -3.19
N THR A 35 3.01 7.55 -4.13
CA THR A 35 3.05 6.61 -5.25
C THR A 35 4.34 6.77 -6.06
N VAL A 36 4.74 8.01 -6.40
CA VAL A 36 5.98 8.27 -7.13
C VAL A 36 7.20 7.78 -6.34
N LYS A 37 7.25 8.05 -5.04
CA LYS A 37 8.37 7.61 -4.17
C LYS A 37 8.44 6.09 -4.05
N VAL A 38 7.30 5.42 -3.89
CA VAL A 38 7.24 3.94 -3.84
C VAL A 38 7.77 3.33 -5.13
N VAL A 39 7.39 3.87 -6.30
CA VAL A 39 7.87 3.40 -7.60
C VAL A 39 9.38 3.63 -7.74
N ALA A 40 9.89 4.78 -7.31
CA ALA A 40 11.32 5.09 -7.35
C ALA A 40 12.14 4.07 -6.52
N HIS A 41 11.80 3.90 -5.24
CA HIS A 41 12.51 2.95 -4.37
C HIS A 41 12.42 1.50 -4.86
N HIS A 42 11.26 1.10 -5.42
CA HIS A 42 11.10 -0.24 -5.98
C HIS A 42 11.99 -0.46 -7.22
N ARG A 43 12.11 0.54 -8.09
CA ARG A 43 13.00 0.50 -9.26
C ARG A 43 14.47 0.51 -8.86
N ASP A 44 14.85 1.35 -7.90
CA ASP A 44 16.22 1.43 -7.38
C ASP A 44 16.67 0.08 -6.77
N SER A 45 15.73 -0.65 -6.17
CA SER A 45 15.94 -1.99 -5.61
C SER A 45 15.88 -3.12 -6.66
N GLY A 46 15.77 -2.79 -7.95
CA GLY A 46 15.67 -3.75 -9.05
C GLY A 46 14.41 -4.63 -9.01
N GLY A 47 13.31 -4.13 -8.43
CA GLY A 47 12.05 -4.88 -8.32
C GLY A 47 12.04 -5.95 -7.22
N THR A 48 13.12 -6.09 -6.44
CA THR A 48 13.22 -7.15 -5.42
C THR A 48 12.44 -6.81 -4.17
N TYR A 49 12.37 -5.53 -3.80
CA TYR A 49 11.84 -5.12 -2.50
C TYR A 49 10.31 -5.09 -2.49
N GLY A 50 9.73 -5.70 -1.46
CA GLY A 50 8.30 -5.62 -1.16
C GLY A 50 7.95 -4.46 -0.22
N SER A 51 6.67 -4.39 0.17
CA SER A 51 6.16 -3.36 1.08
C SER A 51 6.96 -3.17 2.37
N PRO A 52 7.48 -4.22 3.06
CA PRO A 52 8.20 -4.00 4.31
C PRO A 52 9.51 -3.23 4.12
N ARG A 53 10.29 -3.58 3.10
CA ARG A 53 11.59 -2.95 2.82
C ARG A 53 11.43 -1.54 2.27
N ILE A 54 10.52 -1.36 1.32
CA ILE A 54 10.20 -0.02 0.78
C ILE A 54 9.69 0.90 1.88
N THR A 55 8.90 0.39 2.84
CA THR A 55 8.44 1.20 3.98
C THR A 55 9.60 1.62 4.89
N ALA A 56 10.59 0.76 5.10
CA ALA A 56 11.78 1.10 5.87
C ALA A 56 12.60 2.20 5.17
N ASP A 57 12.81 2.08 3.86
CA ASP A 57 13.55 3.06 3.06
C ASP A 57 12.83 4.42 3.04
N LEU A 58 11.51 4.42 2.86
CA LEU A 58 10.68 5.62 2.93
C LEU A 58 10.78 6.31 4.30
N ARG A 59 10.76 5.53 5.39
CA ARG A 59 10.93 6.08 6.75
C ARG A 59 12.32 6.64 6.97
N ALA A 60 13.36 6.00 6.44
CA ALA A 60 14.72 6.52 6.49
C ALA A 60 14.86 7.83 5.69
N ALA A 61 14.11 7.98 4.61
CA ALA A 61 13.99 9.23 3.84
C ALA A 61 13.10 10.29 4.52
N GLY A 62 12.55 10.02 5.71
CA GLY A 62 11.73 10.97 6.49
C GLY A 62 10.22 10.87 6.26
N GLU A 63 9.75 9.91 5.47
CA GLU A 63 8.32 9.71 5.22
C GLU A 63 7.62 8.93 6.33
N GLN A 64 6.57 9.53 6.90
CA GLN A 64 5.75 8.86 7.92
C GLN A 64 4.61 8.07 7.28
N VAL A 65 4.94 6.89 6.74
CA VAL A 65 3.98 5.97 6.15
C VAL A 65 3.90 4.62 6.87
N SER A 66 2.68 4.06 6.86
CA SER A 66 2.42 2.71 7.34
C SER A 66 2.63 1.70 6.21
N GLU A 67 3.11 0.52 6.57
CA GLU A 67 3.36 -0.56 5.60
C GLU A 67 2.09 -0.93 4.83
N LYS A 68 0.94 -0.94 5.50
CA LYS A 68 -0.36 -1.21 4.86
C LYS A 68 -0.68 -0.22 3.74
N THR A 69 -0.27 1.04 3.89
CA THR A 69 -0.47 2.07 2.86
C THR A 69 0.43 1.80 1.66
N VAL A 70 1.71 1.49 1.90
CA VAL A 70 2.66 1.12 0.86
C VAL A 70 2.21 -0.14 0.14
N ALA A 71 1.79 -1.18 0.86
CA ALA A 71 1.26 -2.41 0.29
C ALA A 71 0.03 -2.17 -0.60
N LYS A 72 -0.88 -1.29 -0.17
CA LYS A 72 -2.05 -0.91 -0.98
C LYS A 72 -1.65 -0.18 -2.26
N ILE A 73 -0.71 0.78 -2.17
CA ILE A 73 -0.18 1.50 -3.34
C ILE A 73 0.49 0.52 -4.30
N MET A 74 1.33 -0.39 -3.80
CA MET A 74 1.97 -1.42 -4.61
C MET A 74 0.94 -2.32 -5.30
N ALA A 75 -0.09 -2.77 -4.59
CA ALA A 75 -1.15 -3.59 -5.15
C ALA A 75 -1.98 -2.85 -6.23
N GLU A 76 -2.30 -1.56 -6.01
CA GLU A 76 -3.03 -0.74 -6.98
C GLU A 76 -2.25 -0.55 -8.30
N ILE A 77 -0.91 -0.52 -8.25
CA ILE A 77 -0.04 -0.31 -9.42
C ILE A 77 0.46 -1.64 -10.00
N GLY A 78 0.20 -2.76 -9.32
CA GLY A 78 0.67 -4.09 -9.73
C GLY A 78 2.16 -4.34 -9.45
N LEU A 79 2.77 -3.59 -8.52
CA LEU A 79 4.15 -3.84 -8.09
C LEU A 79 4.19 -4.99 -7.08
N VAL A 80 5.10 -5.93 -7.31
CA VAL A 80 5.28 -7.11 -6.45
C VAL A 80 6.75 -7.22 -6.07
N GLY A 81 7.01 -7.34 -4.77
CA GLY A 81 8.35 -7.66 -4.29
C GLY A 81 8.64 -9.15 -4.41
N ILE A 82 9.92 -9.49 -4.57
CA ILE A 82 10.38 -10.88 -4.62
C ILE A 82 10.55 -11.39 -3.18
N SER A 83 9.73 -12.36 -2.78
CA SER A 83 9.84 -13.06 -1.51
C SER A 83 10.15 -14.55 -1.74
N PRO A 84 11.43 -14.93 -1.87
CA PRO A 84 11.78 -16.35 -2.02
C PRO A 84 11.30 -17.11 -0.78
N ARG A 85 10.60 -18.22 -0.98
CA ARG A 85 10.18 -19.09 0.13
C ARG A 85 11.41 -19.57 0.87
N THR A 86 11.47 -19.37 2.19
CA THR A 86 12.54 -19.92 3.02
C THR A 86 12.53 -21.43 2.90
N PHE A 87 13.65 -22.01 2.44
CA PHE A 87 13.83 -23.45 2.39
C PHE A 87 13.78 -24.02 3.81
N LYS A 88 12.87 -24.97 4.05
CA LYS A 88 12.80 -25.70 5.32
C LYS A 88 13.53 -27.02 5.15
N VAL A 89 14.62 -27.21 5.90
CA VAL A 89 15.27 -28.51 6.01
C VAL A 89 14.31 -29.44 6.76
N LEU A 90 13.79 -30.46 6.07
CA LEU A 90 13.06 -31.54 6.72
C LEU A 90 14.09 -32.43 7.41
N THR A 91 14.23 -32.31 8.72
CA THR A 91 15.08 -33.20 9.51
C THR A 91 14.43 -34.58 9.51
N ALA A 92 14.96 -35.49 8.69
CA ALA A 92 14.52 -36.88 8.64
C ALA A 92 14.89 -37.59 9.96
N TRP A 93 13.93 -38.35 10.47
CA TRP A 93 13.91 -39.13 11.70
C TRP A 93 15.26 -39.77 12.07
N SER A 94 15.85 -39.38 13.20
CA SER A 94 16.97 -40.11 13.80
C SER A 94 16.48 -41.41 14.43
N SER A 95 16.78 -42.51 13.74
CA SER A 95 17.10 -43.85 14.26
C SER A 95 16.23 -44.42 15.40
N ARG A 96 15.24 -45.23 15.04
CA ARG A 96 14.85 -46.39 15.85
C ARG A 96 15.79 -47.54 15.50
N PHE A 97 16.89 -47.66 16.24
CA PHE A 97 17.68 -48.90 16.30
C PHE A 97 18.51 -48.93 17.59
N ARG A 98 17.97 -49.54 18.65
CA ARG A 98 18.53 -50.72 19.32
C ARG A 98 17.58 -51.15 20.43
#